data_AF-A0A456Z8K9-F1
#
_entry.id   AF-A0A456Z8K9-F1
#
_cell.length_a   1.000
_cell.length_b   1.000
_cell.length_c   1.000
_cell.angle_alpha   90.00
_cell.angle_beta   90.00
_cell.angle_gamma   90.00
#
_symmetry.space_group_name_H-M   'P 1'
#
loop_
_entity.id
_entity.type
_entity.pdbx_description
1 polymer ?
#
loop_
_entity_poly.entity_id
_entity_poly.type
_entity_poly.pdbx_seq_one_letter_code
_entity_poly.pdbx_strand_id
1 'polypeptide(L)' 'MSNKETVYKVYKITYKQRFMGKVIVDSYERTVKDDNELRSAINALYDDPHVFSVSSEEVAETLKKEES' A
#
# COMPACT_ATOMS: atom_id res chain seq x y z
N MET A 1 8.46 -28.40 -14.01
CA MET A 1 8.56 -26.95 -13.82
C MET A 1 7.35 -26.54 -13.00
N SER A 2 7.53 -26.21 -11.71
CA SER A 2 6.42 -25.70 -10.90
C SER A 2 6.21 -24.23 -11.23
N ASN A 3 5.15 -23.92 -11.97
CA ASN A 3 4.66 -22.55 -12.06
C ASN A 3 4.18 -22.16 -10.66
N LYS A 4 4.98 -21.37 -9.94
CA LYS A 4 4.56 -20.78 -8.68
C LYS A 4 3.66 -19.62 -9.04
N GLU A 5 2.35 -19.80 -8.87
CA GLU A 5 1.42 -18.68 -8.91
C GLU A 5 1.58 -17.90 -7.61
N THR A 6 2.00 -16.65 -7.71
CA THR A 6 2.10 -15.75 -6.55
C THR A 6 0.80 -14.97 -6.46
N VAL A 7 0.13 -15.10 -5.32
CA VAL A 7 -1.05 -14.30 -4.99
C VAL A 7 -0.57 -12.90 -4.60
N TYR A 8 -1.08 -11.89 -5.29
CA TYR A 8 -0.86 -10.50 -4.97
C TYR A 8 -2.16 -9.89 -4.46
N LYS A 9 -2.05 -9.05 -3.44
CA LYS A 9 -3.18 -8.30 -2.90
C LYS A 9 -3.07 -6.85 -3.29
N VAL A 10 -4.20 -6.23 -3.58
CA VAL A 10 -4.30 -4.79 -3.84
C VAL A 10 -4.87 -4.14 -2.61
N TYR A 11 -4.12 -3.20 -2.05
CA TYR A 11 -4.56 -2.38 -0.93
C TYR A 11 -4.81 -0.96 -1.39
N LYS A 12 -5.94 -0.38 -0.98
CA LYS A 12 -6.14 1.07 -0.99
C LYS A 12 -5.53 1.65 0.28
N ILE A 13 -4.44 2.38 0.12
CA ILE A 13 -3.75 3.07 1.20
C ILE A 13 -4.27 4.51 1.24
N THR A 14 -4.82 4.92 2.37
CA THR A 14 -5.33 6.27 2.61
C THR A 14 -4.48 6.94 3.67
N TYR A 15 -4.05 8.17 3.44
CA TYR A 15 -3.23 8.93 4.38
C TYR A 15 -3.80 10.32 4.64
N LYS A 16 -3.56 10.83 5.85
CA LYS A 16 -3.94 12.17 6.28
C LYS A 16 -2.68 12.96 6.63
N GLN A 17 -2.60 14.18 6.10
CA GLN A 17 -1.48 15.09 6.32
C GLN A 17 -1.92 16.49 6.68
N ARG A 18 -1.07 17.25 7.39
CA ARG A 18 -1.28 18.66 7.68
C ARG A 18 -0.50 19.52 6.69
N PHE A 19 -1.22 20.30 5.89
CA PHE A 19 -0.62 21.23 4.94
C PHE A 19 -1.24 22.61 5.11
N MET A 20 -0.40 23.62 5.38
CA MET A 20 -0.83 25.01 5.62
C MET A 20 -1.99 25.15 6.64
N GLY A 21 -1.93 24.38 7.73
CA GLY A 21 -2.95 24.38 8.78
C GLY A 21 -4.26 23.65 8.43
N LYS A 22 -4.35 23.05 7.24
CA LYS A 22 -5.49 22.22 6.82
C LYS A 22 -5.14 20.74 6.87
N VAL A 23 -6.12 19.91 7.15
CA VAL A 23 -6.01 18.46 7.01
C VAL A 23 -6.40 18.08 5.59
N ILE A 24 -5.48 17.44 4.87
CA ILE A 24 -5.71 16.87 3.54
C ILE A 24 -5.75 15.36 3.70
N VAL A 25 -6.65 14.72 2.95
CA VAL A 25 -6.78 13.27 2.87
C VAL A 25 -6.61 12.87 1.42
N ASP A 26 -5.80 11.85 1.18
CA ASP A 26 -5.57 11.31 -0.16
C ASP A 26 -5.37 9.79 -0.09
N SER A 27 -5.52 9.11 -1.22
CA SER A 27 -5.41 7.65 -1.28
C SER A 27 -4.87 7.16 -2.62
N TYR A 28 -4.15 6.05 -2.58
CA TYR A 28 -3.67 5.35 -3.77
C TYR A 28 -3.79 3.83 -3.60
N GLU A 29 -3.84 3.11 -4.71
CA GLU A 29 -3.83 1.66 -4.72
C GLU A 29 -2.40 1.12 -4.86
N ARG A 30 -2.10 0.05 -4.12
CA ARG A 30 -0.81 -0.62 -4.19
C ARG A 30 -0.99 -2.13 -4.22
N THR A 31 -0.43 -2.75 -5.25
CA THR A 31 -0.29 -4.21 -5.31
C THR A 31 0.92 -4.63 -4.48
N VAL A 32 0.73 -5.58 -3.58
CA VAL A 32 1.77 -6.14 -2.70
C VAL A 32 1.74 -7.66 -2.77
N LYS A 33 2.90 -8.30 -2.67
CA LYS A 33 3.01 -9.77 -2.62
C LYS A 33 2.84 -10.33 -1.20
N ASP A 34 3.15 -9.52 -0.19
CA ASP A 34 3.16 -9.91 1.21
C ASP A 34 2.97 -8.70 2.15
N ASP A 35 2.74 -8.99 3.42
CA ASP A 35 2.53 -7.98 4.47
C ASP A 35 3.76 -7.09 4.71
N ASN A 36 4.97 -7.54 4.36
CA ASN A 36 6.18 -6.74 4.54
C ASN A 36 6.22 -5.61 3.50
N GLU A 37 5.85 -5.89 2.25
CA GLU A 37 5.72 -4.84 1.23
C GLU A 37 4.64 -3.81 1.58
N LEU A 38 3.51 -4.25 2.16
CA LEU A 38 2.49 -3.34 2.67
C LEU A 38 3.02 -2.46 3.80
N ARG A 39 3.70 -3.06 4.80
CA ARG A 39 4.31 -2.32 5.91
C ARG A 39 5.36 -1.33 5.44
N SER A 40 6.22 -1.72 4.49
CA SER A 40 7.21 -0.82 3.90
C SER A 40 6.56 0.37 3.19
N ALA A 41 5.46 0.14 2.47
CA ALA A 41 4.70 1.23 1.82
C ALA A 41 4.07 2.20 2.83
N ILE A 42 3.51 1.67 3.92
CA ILE A 42 2.93 2.47 5.01
C ILE A 42 4.02 3.26 5.73
N ASN A 43 5.15 2.63 6.05
CA ASN A 43 6.27 3.29 6.74
C ASN A 43 6.86 4.44 5.91
N ALA A 44 6.99 4.26 4.60
CA ALA A 44 7.47 5.32 3.71
C ALA A 44 6.58 6.57 3.71
N LEU A 45 5.28 6.45 4.00
CA LEU A 45 4.41 7.61 4.18
C LEU A 45 4.67 8.36 5.48
N TYR A 46 5.05 7.64 6.54
CA TYR A 46 5.40 8.24 7.83
C TYR A 46 6.79 8.91 7.84
N ASP A 47 7.60 8.71 6.80
CA ASP A 47 8.84 9.47 6.61
C ASP A 47 8.54 10.96 6.32
N ASP A 48 7.34 11.31 5.85
CA ASP A 48 6.88 12.70 5.78
C ASP A 48 6.36 13.16 7.16
N PRO A 49 6.99 14.15 7.80
CA PRO A 49 6.59 14.64 9.12
C PRO A 49 5.19 15.26 9.15
N HIS A 50 4.60 15.59 7.99
CA HIS A 50 3.25 16.13 7.91
C HIS A 50 2.18 15.04 7.93
N VAL A 51 2.53 13.80 7.61
CA VAL A 51 1.61 12.64 7.66
C VAL A 51 1.47 12.19 9.11
N PHE A 52 0.23 12.11 9.57
CA PHE A 52 -0.07 11.75 10.98
C PHE A 52 -1.05 10.57 11.12
N SER A 53 -1.56 10.07 10.01
CA SER A 53 -2.47 8.91 9.99
C SER A 53 -2.41 8.24 8.63
N VAL A 54 -2.23 6.92 8.64
CA VAL A 54 -2.28 6.06 7.45
C VAL A 54 -3.16 4.85 7.77
N SER A 55 -4.04 4.48 6.85
CA SER A 55 -4.83 3.25 6.90
C SER A 55 -4.76 2.51 5.58
N SER A 56 -4.95 1.20 5.61
CA SER A 56 -4.95 0.34 4.44
C SER A 56 -6.17 -0.56 4.45
N GLU A 57 -6.82 -0.72 3.31
CA GLU A 57 -7.95 -1.61 3.10
C GLU A 57 -7.65 -2.52 1.91
N GLU A 58 -7.81 -3.83 2.07
CA GLU A 58 -7.68 -4.78 0.96
C GLU A 58 -8.89 -4.61 0.02
N VAL A 59 -8.64 -4.31 -1.26
CA VAL A 59 -9.70 -4.03 -2.24
C VAL A 59 -9.78 -5.06 -3.36
N ALA A 60 -8.70 -5.84 -3.59
CA ALA A 60 -8.71 -6.93 -4.55
C ALA A 60 -7.60 -7.95 -4.27
N GLU A 61 -7.73 -9.12 -4.88
CA GLU A 61 -6.70 -10.16 -4.96
C GLU A 61 -6.47 -10.51 -6.43
N THR A 62 -5.21 -10.65 -6.84
CA THR A 62 -4.80 -10.94 -8.21
C THR A 62 -3.72 -12.02 -8.24
N LEU A 63 -3.83 -12.97 -9.16
CA LEU A 63 -2.79 -13.96 -9.43
C LEU A 63 -1.88 -13.42 -10.53
N LYS A 64 -0.57 -13.32 -10.28
CA LYS A 64 0.40 -13.09 -11.35
C LYS A 64 1.29 -14.32 -11.49
N LYS A 65 1.49 -14.72 -12.74
CA LYS A 65 2.50 -15.72 -13.10
C LYS A 65 3.84 -14.99 -13.17
N GLU A 66 4.80 -15.42 -12.36
CA GLU A 66 6.19 -15.03 -12.57
C GLU A 66 6.69 -15.82 -13.78
N GLU A 67 6.81 -15.16 -14.94
CA GLU A 67 7.52 -15.73 -16.08
C GLU A 67 9.02 -15.80 -15.72
N SER A 68 9.54 -17.03 -15.62
CA SER A 68 10.96 -17.33 -15.38
C SER A 68 11.81 -17.13 -16.62
#